data_AF-A0A1G9M7A1-F1
#
_entry.id   AF-A0A1G9M7A1-F1
#
_cell.length_a   1.000
_cell.length_b   1.000
_cell.length_c   1.000
_cell.angle_alpha   90.00
_cell.angle_beta   90.00
_cell.angle_gamma   90.00
#
_symmetry.space_group_name_H-M   'P 1'
#
loop_
_entity.id
_entity.type
_entity.pdbx_description
1 polymer ?
#
loop_
_entity_poly.entity_id
_entity_poly.type
_entity_poly.pdbx_seq_one_letter_code
_entity_poly.pdbx_strand_id
1 'polypeptide(L)' 'MEQSKIREYARSLYDAHGDKAEAEAAHRAVECEKAGDASGAEDWRAIRAAIREIRGPHES' A
#
# COMPACT_ATOMS: atom_id res chain seq x y z
N MET A 1 3.27 -3.51 10.81
CA MET A 1 3.90 -2.16 10.77
C MET A 1 3.04 -1.14 11.52
N GLU A 2 3.59 0.00 11.96
CA GLU A 2 2.77 1.09 12.55
C GLU A 2 1.96 1.82 11.47
N GLN A 3 0.70 2.16 11.75
CA GLN A 3 -0.22 2.80 10.80
C GLN A 3 0.32 4.11 10.19
N SER A 4 1.08 4.88 10.98
CA SER A 4 1.72 6.12 10.50
C SER A 4 2.76 5.83 9.41
N LYS A 5 3.61 4.82 9.63
CA LYS A 5 4.63 4.37 8.66
C LYS A 5 3.98 3.83 7.38
N ILE A 6 2.88 3.09 7.52
CA ILE A 6 2.10 2.60 6.37
C ILE A 6 1.60 3.76 5.50
N ARG A 7 1.04 4.81 6.12
CA ARG A 7 0.53 5.99 5.41
C ARG A 7 1.65 6.82 4.76
N GLU A 8 2.77 7.01 5.46
CA GLU A 8 3.94 7.69 4.90
C GLU A 8 4.52 6.93 3.71
N TYR A 9 4.64 5.60 3.83
CA TYR A 9 5.11 4.75 2.75
C TYR A 9 4.16 4.74 1.56
N ALA A 10 2.85 4.60 1.82
CA ALA A 10 1.81 4.71 0.80
C ALA A 10 1.87 6.04 0.03
N ARG A 11 2.08 7.15 0.75
CA ARG A 11 2.20 8.48 0.15
C ARG A 11 3.46 8.62 -0.68
N SER A 12 4.61 8.16 -0.19
CA SER A 12 5.86 8.17 -0.94
C SER A 12 5.78 7.29 -2.19
N LEU A 13 5.15 6.11 -2.08
CA LEU A 13 4.94 5.20 -3.20
C LEU A 13 4.00 5.80 -4.25
N TYR A 14 2.92 6.46 -3.81
CA TYR A 14 1.98 7.14 -4.69
C TYR A 14 2.58 8.37 -5.36
N ASP A 15 3.40 9.16 -4.66
CA ASP A 15 4.11 10.29 -5.25
C ASP A 15 5.12 9.85 -6.32
N ALA A 16 5.82 8.72 -6.09
CA ALA A 16 6.79 8.17 -7.02
C ALA A 16 6.17 7.42 -8.23
N HIS A 17 5.08 6.69 -8.02
CA HIS A 17 4.51 5.77 -9.02
C HIS A 17 3.10 6.14 -9.50
N GLY A 18 2.43 7.12 -8.87
CA GLY A 18 1.06 7.54 -9.19
C GLY A 18 0.06 6.38 -9.09
N ASP A 19 -0.79 6.25 -10.11
CA ASP A 19 -1.77 5.15 -10.22
C ASP A 19 -1.15 3.75 -10.20
N LYS A 20 0.15 3.59 -10.51
CA LYS A 20 0.81 2.27 -10.46
C LYS A 20 1.12 1.82 -9.03
N ALA A 21 1.11 2.73 -8.05
CA ALA A 21 1.40 2.41 -6.66
C ALA A 21 0.40 1.39 -6.07
N GLU A 22 -0.89 1.48 -6.43
CA GLU A 22 -1.90 0.50 -5.96
C GLU A 22 -1.60 -0.91 -6.50
N ALA A 23 -1.19 -0.99 -7.77
CA ALA A 23 -0.88 -2.27 -8.42
C ALA A 23 0.39 -2.91 -7.84
N GLU A 24 1.43 -2.10 -7.58
CA GLU A 24 2.66 -2.55 -6.91
C GLU A 24 2.38 -3.09 -5.50
N ALA A 25 1.59 -2.36 -4.69
CA ALA A 25 1.23 -2.80 -3.36
C ALA A 25 0.36 -4.06 -3.38
N ALA A 26 -0.56 -4.18 -4.34
CA ALA A 26 -1.36 -5.39 -4.54
C ALA A 26 -0.50 -6.60 -4.92
N HIS A 27 0.44 -6.41 -5.85
CA HIS A 27 1.35 -7.47 -6.30
C HIS A 27 2.22 -7.94 -5.13
N ARG A 28 2.81 -7.01 -4.37
CA ARG A 28 3.62 -7.32 -3.20
C ARG A 28 2.86 -8.08 -2.11
N ALA A 29 1.59 -7.73 -1.86
CA ALA A 29 0.75 -8.49 -0.92
C ALA A 29 0.63 -9.95 -1.33
N VAL A 30 0.34 -10.22 -2.61
CA VAL A 30 0.21 -11.57 -3.15
C VAL A 30 1.53 -12.33 -3.10
N GLU A 31 2.65 -11.67 -3.40
CA GLU A 31 3.97 -12.30 -3.32
C GLU A 31 4.34 -12.65 -1.87
N CYS A 32 4.01 -11.81 -0.89
CA CYS A 32 4.15 -12.14 0.53
C CYS A 32 3.27 -13.34 0.93
N GLU A 33 2.02 -13.41 0.48
CA GLU A 33 1.16 -14.58 0.75
C GLU A 33 1.74 -15.86 0.14
N LYS A 34 2.27 -15.80 -1.09
CA LYS A 34 2.94 -16.93 -1.74
C LYS A 34 4.22 -17.35 -1.03
N ALA A 35 4.94 -16.40 -0.45
CA ALA A 35 6.14 -16.65 0.34
C ALA A 35 5.83 -17.21 1.75
N GLY A 36 4.55 -17.29 2.14
CA GLY A 36 4.14 -17.68 3.48
C GLY A 36 4.29 -16.57 4.53
N ASP A 37 4.53 -15.33 4.09
CA ASP A 37 4.73 -14.16 4.96
C ASP A 37 3.41 -13.41 5.14
N ALA A 38 2.57 -13.92 6.06
CA ALA A 38 1.27 -13.33 6.36
C ALA A 38 1.37 -11.89 6.89
N SER A 39 2.40 -11.60 7.71
CA SER A 39 2.62 -10.26 8.28
C SER A 39 2.91 -9.22 7.19
N GLY A 40 3.81 -9.51 6.25
CA GLY A 40 4.09 -8.62 5.13
C GLY A 40 2.89 -8.48 4.20
N ALA A 41 2.13 -9.55 3.97
CA ALA A 41 0.89 -9.47 3.20
C ALA A 41 -0.12 -8.50 3.83
N GLU A 42 -0.24 -8.52 5.15
CA GLU A 42 -1.11 -7.60 5.89
C GLU A 42 -0.62 -6.15 5.82
N ASP A 43 0.69 -5.93 5.96
CA ASP A 43 1.32 -4.62 5.79
C ASP A 43 1.09 -4.06 4.37
N TRP A 44 1.26 -4.88 3.32
CA TRP A 44 1.01 -4.47 1.94
C TRP A 44 -0.46 -4.19 1.65
N ARG A 45 -1.38 -4.95 2.26
CA ARG A 45 -2.83 -4.67 2.18
C ARG A 45 -3.15 -3.33 2.84
N ALA A 46 -2.54 -3.01 3.97
CA ALA A 46 -2.72 -1.73 4.64
C ALA A 46 -2.13 -0.56 3.83
N ILE A 47 -0.95 -0.74 3.23
CA ILE A 47 -0.35 0.25 2.30
C ILE A 47 -1.28 0.49 1.12
N ARG A 48 -1.81 -0.57 0.50
CA ARG A 48 -2.76 -0.46 -0.62
C ARG A 48 -4.04 0.28 -0.22
N ALA A 49 -4.58 0.03 0.97
CA ALA A 49 -5.74 0.75 1.49
C ALA A 49 -5.44 2.24 1.67
N ALA A 50 -4.27 2.59 2.24
CA ALA A 50 -3.84 3.98 2.38
C ALA A 50 -3.62 4.66 1.02
N ILE A 51 -3.05 3.97 0.02
CA ILE A 51 -2.92 4.50 -1.36
C ILE A 51 -4.31 4.78 -1.95
N ARG A 52 -5.29 3.90 -1.73
CA ARG A 52 -6.68 4.13 -2.15
C ARG A 52 -7.34 5.30 -1.43
N GLU A 53 -7.04 5.53 -0.15
CA GLU A 53 -7.50 6.72 0.57
C GLU A 53 -6.87 8.01 -0.01
N ILE A 54 -5.60 7.96 -0.44
CA ILE A 54 -4.90 9.11 -1.05
C ILE A 54 -5.41 9.38 -2.48
N ARG A 55 -5.71 8.31 -3.24
CA ARG A 55 -6.28 8.38 -4.60
C ARG A 55 -7.77 8.73 -4.58
N GLY A 56 -8.49 8.28 -3.56
CA GLY A 56 -9.88 8.63 -3.23
C GLY A 56 -9.96 9.99 -2.54
N PRO A 57 -11.18 10.54 -2.38
CA PRO A 57 -11.48 11.94 -2.67
C PRO A 57 -10.51 12.89 -1.98
N HIS A 58 -9.55 13.39 -2.77
CA HIS A 58 -8.76 14.56 -2.50
C HIS A 58 -9.64 15.84 -2.66
N GLU A 59 -10.87 15.79 -2.13
CA GLU A 59 -11.89 16.83 -2.18
C GLU A 59 -12.54 16.95 -0.79
N SER A 60 -11.95 17.83 0.03
CA SER A 60 -12.67 18.71 0.96
C SER A 60 -11.77 19.91 1.25
#